data_AF-A0A4R8RP17-F1
#
_entry.id   AF-A0A4R8RP17-F1
#
_cell.length_a   1.000
_cell.length_b   1.000
_cell.length_c   1.000
_cell.angle_alpha   90.00
_cell.angle_beta   90.00
_cell.angle_gamma   90.00
#
_symmetry.space_group_name_H-M   'P 1'
#
loop_
_entity.id
_entity.type
_entity.pdbx_description
1 polymer ?
#
loop_
_entity_poly.entity_id
_entity_poly.type
_entity_poly.pdbx_seq_one_letter_code
_entity_poly.pdbx_strand_id
1 'polypeptide(L)'
;MAVLDKAGVAQNPLGCVNGEGIQGWVPTGVSGYTWEVLVAAEIPYDAMMMYKVNGTAIQPYSHSINGTTQAGIFLGSKGYTTWGFRREADVEQGPYWEARILGANSQDPTTGEPLFEGEITGFLKVYGS
;
A
#
# COMPACT_ATOMS: atom_id res chain seq x y z
N MET A 1 -4.36 1.83 -6.95
CA MET A 1 -3.90 0.58 -7.60
C MET A 1 -5.14 -0.16 -8.05
N ALA A 2 -5.44 -0.23 -9.35
CA ALA A 2 -6.64 -0.94 -9.80
C ALA A 2 -6.35 -2.44 -9.94
N VAL A 3 -7.14 -3.28 -9.27
CA VAL A 3 -7.04 -4.75 -9.34
C VAL A 3 -8.38 -5.26 -9.84
N LEU A 4 -8.40 -5.78 -11.08
CA LEU A 4 -9.61 -6.18 -11.79
C LEU A 4 -10.11 -7.60 -11.46
N ASP A 5 -9.37 -8.40 -10.68
CA ASP A 5 -9.78 -9.73 -10.18
C ASP A 5 -8.85 -10.20 -9.02
N LYS A 6 -8.93 -11.47 -8.58
CA LYS A 6 -8.07 -12.12 -7.54
C LYS A 6 -6.55 -12.03 -7.78
N ALA A 7 -6.13 -11.56 -8.94
CA ALA A 7 -4.78 -11.07 -9.21
C ALA A 7 -4.88 -9.77 -10.02
N GLY A 8 -4.26 -8.70 -9.54
CA GLY A 8 -4.18 -7.42 -10.23
C GLY A 8 -2.74 -7.03 -10.46
N VAL A 9 -2.48 -6.45 -11.63
CA VAL A 9 -1.19 -5.83 -11.95
C VAL A 9 -1.34 -4.35 -11.67
N ALA A 10 -0.37 -3.76 -10.96
CA ALA A 10 -0.34 -2.31 -10.79
C ALA A 10 -0.35 -1.63 -12.17
N GLN A 11 -1.32 -0.76 -12.43
CA GLN A 11 -1.45 -0.04 -13.70
C GLN A 11 -0.20 0.80 -14.03
N ASN A 12 0.51 1.22 -12.98
CA ASN A 12 1.80 1.87 -13.07
C ASN A 12 2.88 1.01 -12.44
N PRO A 13 4.08 0.92 -13.04
CA PRO A 13 5.21 0.20 -12.49
C PRO A 13 5.58 0.66 -11.08
N LEU A 14 5.99 -0.30 -10.25
CA LEU A 14 6.72 -0.05 -9.01
C LEU A 14 8.20 -0.39 -9.23
N GLY A 15 9.09 0.38 -8.63
CA GLY A 15 10.53 0.21 -8.75
C GLY A 15 11.24 0.38 -7.41
N CYS A 16 12.38 -0.29 -7.24
CA CYS A 16 13.29 -0.04 -6.13
C CYS A 16 14.44 0.83 -6.66
N VAL A 17 14.69 1.98 -6.01
CA VAL A 17 15.81 2.85 -6.35
C VAL A 17 16.81 2.85 -5.20
N ASN A 18 18.08 2.56 -5.52
CA ASN A 18 19.15 2.51 -4.54
C ASN A 18 19.28 3.85 -3.80
N GLY A 19 19.16 3.82 -2.48
CA GLY A 19 19.24 5.01 -1.63
C GLY A 19 17.94 5.82 -1.50
N GLU A 20 16.92 5.55 -2.32
CA GLU A 20 15.66 6.31 -2.33
C GLU A 20 14.43 5.46 -1.96
N GLY A 21 14.54 4.13 -2.03
CA GLY A 21 13.50 3.20 -1.57
C GLY A 21 12.53 2.78 -2.67
N ILE A 22 11.30 2.44 -2.27
CA ILE A 22 10.24 1.99 -3.18
C ILE A 22 9.58 3.21 -3.83
N GLN A 23 9.52 3.22 -5.16
CA GLN A 23 8.93 4.28 -5.95
C GLN A 23 7.83 3.75 -6.86
N GLY A 24 6.85 4.61 -7.15
CA GLY A 24 5.83 4.39 -8.18
C GLY A 24 6.06 5.31 -9.38
N TRP A 25 5.79 4.80 -10.58
CA TRP A 25 5.79 5.62 -11.79
C TRP A 25 4.46 6.36 -11.93
N VAL A 26 4.44 7.66 -11.61
CA VAL A 26 3.18 8.40 -11.46
C VAL A 26 3.04 9.52 -12.48
N PRO A 27 1.82 9.81 -12.95
CA PRO A 27 1.61 10.87 -13.94
C PRO A 27 1.97 12.26 -13.39
N THR A 28 2.57 13.09 -14.23
CA THR A 28 2.88 14.51 -14.03
C THR A 28 2.27 15.35 -15.15
N GLY A 29 1.31 16.21 -14.80
CA GLY A 29 0.63 17.07 -15.78
C GLY A 29 -0.23 16.27 -16.76
N VAL A 30 -0.20 16.67 -18.05
CA VAL A 30 -1.11 16.15 -19.09
C VAL A 30 -0.60 14.85 -19.74
N SER A 31 0.73 14.64 -19.81
CA SER A 31 1.33 13.46 -20.47
C SER A 31 2.69 13.02 -19.89
N GLY A 32 3.18 13.70 -18.85
CA GLY A 32 4.44 13.36 -18.21
C GLY A 32 4.27 12.24 -17.20
N TYR A 33 5.36 11.58 -16.87
CA TYR A 33 5.44 10.68 -15.72
C TYR A 33 6.77 10.92 -15.00
N THR A 34 6.78 10.65 -13.69
CA THR A 34 7.99 10.70 -12.89
C THR A 34 7.96 9.58 -11.86
N TRP A 35 9.14 9.18 -11.40
CA TRP A 35 9.25 8.28 -10.26
C TRP A 35 9.08 9.08 -8.98
N GLU A 36 8.20 8.62 -8.10
CA GLU A 36 7.94 9.23 -6.80
C GLU A 36 8.03 8.18 -5.70
N VAL A 37 8.59 8.56 -4.56
CA VAL A 37 8.63 7.69 -3.38
C VAL A 37 7.21 7.38 -2.92
N LEU A 38 6.94 6.09 -2.72
CA LEU A 38 5.70 5.65 -2.09
C LEU A 38 5.79 5.85 -0.59
N VAL A 39 4.74 6.44 -0.02
CA VAL A 39 4.62 6.71 1.41
C VAL A 39 3.30 6.18 1.95
N ALA A 40 3.26 5.86 3.24
CA ALA A 40 2.03 5.75 4.01
C ALA A 40 1.69 7.12 4.58
N ALA A 41 0.44 7.55 4.45
CA ALA A 41 -0.08 8.76 5.08
C ALA A 41 0.17 8.74 6.60
N GLU A 42 0.32 9.91 7.22
CA GLU A 42 0.67 9.99 8.65
C GLU A 42 -0.51 9.76 9.60
N ILE A 43 -1.74 9.80 9.09
CA ILE A 43 -2.96 9.60 9.88
C ILE A 43 -3.09 8.10 10.18
N PRO A 44 -2.96 7.65 11.44
CA PRO A 44 -2.81 6.22 11.74
C PRO A 44 -3.98 5.33 11.30
N TYR A 45 -5.22 5.79 11.48
CA TYR A 45 -6.41 5.06 11.05
C TYR A 45 -6.63 5.12 9.53
N ASP A 46 -6.00 6.06 8.83
CA ASP A 46 -6.12 6.26 7.38
C ASP A 46 -4.73 6.33 6.72
N ALA A 47 -3.84 5.42 7.10
CA ALA A 47 -2.43 5.40 6.70
C ALA A 47 -2.26 4.87 5.26
N MET A 48 -2.88 5.56 4.31
CA MET A 48 -3.00 5.18 2.91
C MET A 48 -1.67 5.18 2.17
N MET A 49 -1.47 4.23 1.26
CA MET A 49 -0.34 4.23 0.34
C MET A 49 -0.54 5.33 -0.72
N MET A 50 0.32 6.33 -0.72
CA MET A 50 0.24 7.53 -1.55
C MET A 50 1.60 7.89 -2.17
N TYR A 51 1.59 8.92 -3.01
CA TYR A 51 2.76 9.58 -3.60
C TYR A 51 2.57 11.10 -3.61
N LYS A 52 3.65 11.88 -3.79
CA LYS A 52 3.64 13.36 -3.85
C LYS A 52 3.03 14.07 -2.63
N VAL A 53 3.02 13.41 -1.49
CA VAL A 53 2.51 13.93 -0.21
C VAL A 53 3.48 13.56 0.90
N ASN A 54 3.43 14.30 2.01
CA ASN A 54 4.20 13.94 3.19
C ASN A 54 3.63 12.67 3.82
N GLY A 55 4.52 11.77 4.17
CA GLY A 55 4.19 10.49 4.76
C GLY A 55 5.45 9.74 5.15
N THR A 56 5.26 8.54 5.69
CA THR A 56 6.38 7.68 6.03
C THR A 56 6.66 6.72 4.88
N ALA A 57 7.91 6.64 4.44
CA ALA A 57 8.29 5.80 3.31
C ALA A 57 7.83 4.34 3.46
N ILE A 58 7.42 3.75 2.34
CA ILE A 58 7.20 2.31 2.22
C ILE A 58 8.55 1.63 2.00
N GLN A 59 8.79 0.54 2.73
CA GLN A 59 10.05 -0.17 2.75
C GLN A 59 9.84 -1.68 2.58
N PRO A 60 10.88 -2.41 2.13
CA PRO A 60 10.87 -3.86 2.13
C PRO A 60 11.08 -4.43 3.55
N TYR A 61 10.38 -5.50 3.86
CA TYR A 61 10.45 -6.24 5.12
C TYR A 61 10.45 -7.75 4.88
N SER A 62 11.13 -8.49 5.75
CA SER A 62 10.82 -9.89 6.00
C SER A 62 9.52 -9.98 6.80
N HIS A 63 8.64 -10.93 6.48
CA HIS A 63 7.38 -11.11 7.20
C HIS A 63 7.35 -12.46 7.92
N SER A 64 6.75 -12.50 9.11
CA SER A 64 6.58 -13.72 9.90
C SER A 64 5.16 -13.78 10.43
N ILE A 65 4.53 -14.96 10.31
CA ILE A 65 3.20 -15.25 10.86
C ILE A 65 3.40 -16.31 11.94
N ASN A 66 3.03 -16.00 13.19
CA ASN A 66 3.16 -16.90 14.34
C ASN A 66 4.57 -17.50 14.47
N GLY A 67 5.60 -16.67 14.29
CA GLY A 67 7.01 -17.08 14.35
C GLY A 67 7.54 -17.81 13.11
N THR A 68 6.70 -18.11 12.12
CA THR A 68 7.12 -18.72 10.86
C THR A 68 7.38 -17.65 9.81
N THR A 69 8.63 -17.53 9.37
CA THR A 69 9.01 -16.62 8.28
C THR A 69 8.31 -17.02 6.99
N GLN A 70 7.67 -16.04 6.36
CA GLN A 70 7.02 -16.18 5.06
C GLN A 70 8.04 -15.91 3.96
N ALA A 71 8.04 -16.75 2.93
CA ALA A 71 8.98 -16.61 1.83
C ALA A 71 8.70 -15.34 1.01
N GLY A 72 9.76 -14.56 0.74
CA GLY A 72 9.76 -13.38 -0.11
C GLY A 72 9.89 -12.06 0.65
N ILE A 73 9.77 -10.95 -0.10
CA ILE A 73 9.87 -9.60 0.43
C ILE A 73 8.48 -8.98 0.46
N PHE A 74 8.13 -8.38 1.58
CA PHE A 74 6.84 -7.74 1.82
C PHE A 74 7.02 -6.23 1.95
N LEU A 75 6.03 -5.47 1.52
CA LEU A 75 6.02 -4.03 1.68
C LEU A 75 5.34 -3.65 2.99
N GLY A 76 5.89 -2.63 3.64
CA GLY A 76 5.42 -2.17 4.93
C GLY A 76 5.89 -0.76 5.25
N SER A 77 5.51 -0.25 6.42
CA SER A 77 6.01 1.00 6.97
C SER A 77 6.05 0.95 8.49
N LYS A 78 7.04 1.60 9.09
CA LYS A 78 7.26 1.64 10.56
C LYS A 78 7.26 0.26 11.23
N GLY A 79 7.79 -0.77 10.57
CA GLY A 79 7.82 -2.14 11.10
C GLY A 79 6.51 -2.93 10.93
N TYR A 80 5.47 -2.34 10.36
CA TYR A 80 4.21 -3.02 10.06
C TYR A 80 4.16 -3.43 8.60
N THR A 81 3.75 -4.66 8.34
CA THR A 81 3.62 -5.25 6.98
C THR A 81 2.20 -5.69 6.67
N THR A 82 1.28 -5.50 7.61
CA THR A 82 -0.13 -5.85 7.46
C THR A 82 -0.86 -4.65 6.88
N TRP A 83 -1.70 -4.92 5.88
CA TRP A 83 -2.46 -3.92 5.16
C TRP A 83 -3.95 -4.21 5.25
N GLY A 84 -4.72 -3.14 5.27
CA GLY A 84 -6.16 -3.16 5.09
C GLY A 84 -6.47 -2.74 3.67
N PHE A 85 -7.34 -3.50 3.01
CA PHE A 85 -7.71 -3.34 1.62
C PHE A 85 -9.20 -3.07 1.49
N ARG A 86 -9.54 -1.94 0.88
CA ARG A 86 -10.92 -1.58 0.58
C ARG A 86 -11.09 -1.47 -0.92
N ARG A 87 -12.18 -2.05 -1.42
CA ARG A 87 -12.54 -1.96 -2.84
C ARG A 87 -13.37 -0.71 -3.05
N GLU A 88 -12.89 0.15 -3.93
CA GLU A 88 -13.57 1.37 -4.34
C GLU A 88 -13.94 1.30 -5.82
N ALA A 89 -14.76 2.24 -6.28
CA ALA A 89 -15.05 2.44 -7.68
C ALA A 89 -15.13 3.93 -8.00
N ASP A 90 -14.40 4.34 -9.02
CA ASP A 90 -14.46 5.68 -9.58
C ASP A 90 -15.01 5.64 -11.01
N VAL A 91 -15.68 6.71 -11.43
CA VAL A 91 -16.29 6.81 -12.77
C VAL A 91 -15.26 6.81 -13.89
N GLU A 92 -14.04 7.31 -13.65
CA GLU A 92 -12.96 7.38 -14.63
C GLU A 92 -12.05 6.14 -14.59
N GLN A 93 -11.76 5.64 -13.39
CA GLN A 93 -10.79 4.54 -13.19
C GLN A 93 -11.44 3.15 -13.11
N GLY A 94 -12.76 3.07 -12.92
CA GLY A 94 -13.45 1.83 -12.64
C GLY A 94 -13.13 1.30 -11.23
N PRO A 95 -13.30 0.00 -10.98
CA PRO A 95 -13.03 -0.59 -9.66
C PRO A 95 -11.53 -0.63 -9.35
N TYR A 96 -11.15 -0.19 -8.17
CA TYR A 96 -9.77 -0.23 -7.69
C TYR A 96 -9.68 -0.62 -6.21
N TRP A 97 -8.46 -0.90 -5.76
CA TRP A 97 -8.20 -1.19 -4.36
C TRP A 97 -7.34 -0.11 -3.74
N GLU A 98 -7.81 0.34 -2.61
CA GLU A 98 -7.10 1.16 -1.65
C GLU A 98 -6.37 0.25 -0.66
N ALA A 99 -5.21 0.71 -0.19
CA ALA A 99 -4.41 -0.02 0.78
C ALA A 99 -3.89 0.95 1.84
N ARG A 100 -4.19 0.67 3.12
CA ARG A 100 -3.65 1.38 4.27
C ARG A 100 -2.84 0.45 5.17
N ILE A 101 -1.79 0.98 5.80
CA ILE A 101 -1.03 0.22 6.81
C ILE A 101 -1.89 0.01 8.05
N LEU A 102 -1.98 -1.25 8.51
CA LEU A 102 -2.58 -1.60 9.80
C LEU A 102 -1.47 -1.65 10.85
N GLY A 103 -1.19 -0.49 11.43
CA GLY A 103 -0.19 -0.30 12.48
C GLY A 103 -0.78 0.10 13.82
N ALA A 104 0.03 0.73 14.66
CA ALA A 104 -0.45 1.28 15.93
C ALA A 104 -1.55 2.34 15.68
N ASN A 105 -2.65 2.24 16.43
CA ASN A 105 -3.81 3.14 16.35
C ASN A 105 -4.51 3.15 14.98
N SER A 106 -4.44 2.03 14.24
CA SER A 106 -5.10 1.92 12.94
C SER A 106 -6.57 1.50 13.01
N GLN A 107 -7.12 1.23 14.20
CA GLN A 107 -8.54 0.90 14.34
C GLN A 107 -9.44 2.05 13.87
N ASP A 108 -10.64 1.72 13.42
CA ASP A 108 -11.68 2.69 13.10
C ASP A 108 -11.94 3.57 14.33
N PRO A 109 -11.77 4.90 14.23
CA PRO A 109 -11.91 5.79 15.38
C PRO A 109 -13.36 5.92 15.87
N THR A 110 -14.35 5.51 15.06
CA THR A 110 -15.77 5.57 15.39
C THR A 110 -16.24 4.30 16.10
N THR A 111 -15.85 3.14 15.59
CA THR A 111 -16.34 1.83 16.09
C THR A 111 -15.35 1.15 17.03
N GLY A 112 -14.05 1.48 16.93
CA GLY A 112 -12.97 0.81 17.63
C GLY A 112 -12.55 -0.52 17.00
N GLU A 113 -13.20 -0.93 15.90
CA GLU A 113 -12.87 -2.18 15.21
C GLU A 113 -11.54 -2.07 14.45
N PRO A 114 -10.76 -3.16 14.30
CA PRO A 114 -9.46 -3.10 13.62
C PRO A 114 -9.54 -2.66 12.15
N LEU A 115 -10.69 -2.91 11.51
CA LEU A 115 -10.95 -2.67 10.09
C LEU A 115 -12.16 -1.76 9.93
N PHE A 116 -12.17 -0.96 8.87
CA PHE A 116 -13.39 -0.29 8.43
C PHE A 116 -14.38 -1.28 7.82
N GLU A 117 -15.65 -0.89 7.72
CA GLU A 117 -16.66 -1.68 7.03
C GLU A 117 -16.24 -1.98 5.58
N GLY A 118 -16.32 -3.27 5.20
CA GLY A 118 -15.96 -3.74 3.86
C GLY A 118 -14.45 -3.90 3.60
N GLU A 119 -13.60 -3.59 4.57
CA GLU A 119 -12.16 -3.77 4.47
C GLU A 119 -11.75 -5.22 4.78
N ILE A 120 -10.74 -5.71 4.06
CA ILE A 120 -10.13 -7.03 4.31
C ILE A 120 -8.65 -6.88 4.63
N THR A 121 -8.11 -7.80 5.42
CA THR A 121 -6.68 -7.81 5.77
C THR A 121 -5.85 -8.58 4.75
N GLY A 122 -4.62 -8.14 4.51
CA GLY A 122 -3.65 -8.91 3.74
C GLY A 122 -2.23 -8.32 3.80
N PHE A 123 -1.43 -8.71 2.81
CA PHE A 123 -0.03 -8.28 2.68
C PHE A 123 0.28 -7.90 1.24
N LEU A 124 1.16 -6.93 1.05
CA LEU A 124 1.75 -6.62 -0.25
C LEU A 124 3.08 -7.36 -0.37
N LYS A 125 3.17 -8.33 -1.27
CA LYS A 125 4.38 -9.11 -1.54
C LYS A 125 4.96 -8.75 -2.90
N VAL A 126 6.28 -8.56 -2.98
CA VAL A 126 6.98 -8.37 -4.25
C VAL A 126 6.99 -9.71 -5.01
N TYR A 127 6.53 -9.70 -6.26
CA TYR A 127 6.47 -10.87 -7.14
C TYR A 127 7.50 -10.73 -8.27
N GLY A 128 8.22 -11.80 -8.60
CA GLY A 128 9.17 -11.83 -9.73
C GLY A 128 10.64 -11.60 -9.38
N SER A 129 11.07 -11.97 -8.17
CA SER A 129 12.50 -12.13 -7.83
C SER A 129 13.09 -13.43 -8.39
#